data_AF-A0A9D5YDZ3-F1
#
_entry.id   AF-A0A9D5YDZ3-F1
#
_cell.length_a   1.000
_cell.length_b   1.000
_cell.length_c   1.000
_cell.angle_alpha   90.00
_cell.angle_beta   90.00
_cell.angle_gamma   90.00
#
_symmetry.space_group_name_H-M   'P 1'
#
loop_
_entity.id
_entity.type
_entity.pdbx_description
1 polymer ?
#
loop_
_entity_poly.entity_id
_entity_poly.type
_entity_poly.pdbx_seq_one_letter_code
_entity_poly.pdbx_strand_id
1 'polypeptide(L)'
;MDFKGKSFLKLLDFSKAEIDCLIDLAGELKNKKKMGIPHRLCEGKNIALIFEKTSTRTRCSFEVAAYDLGMGVTYLDPQGSQIGKKESIADTARVLGRMYDGIE
;
A
#
# COMPACT_ATOMS: atom_id res chain seq x y z
N MET A 1 12.82 12.12 8.52
CA MET A 1 11.38 12.22 8.87
C MET A 1 10.86 10.83 9.18
N ASP A 2 9.85 10.72 10.05
CA ASP A 2 9.24 9.43 10.39
C ASP A 2 7.80 9.35 9.85
N PHE A 3 7.57 8.38 8.96
CA PHE A 3 6.29 8.07 8.36
C PHE A 3 5.64 6.80 8.95
N LYS A 4 6.34 6.11 9.87
CA LYS A 4 5.91 4.81 10.38
C LYS A 4 4.58 4.93 11.11
N GLY A 5 3.63 4.06 10.74
CA GLY A 5 2.30 4.01 11.36
C GLY A 5 1.34 5.14 10.95
N LYS A 6 1.75 6.06 10.06
CA LYS A 6 0.86 7.09 9.51
C LYS A 6 0.12 6.57 8.28
N SER A 7 -1.17 6.84 8.19
CA SER A 7 -1.97 6.62 6.97
C SER A 7 -1.77 7.77 5.98
N PHE A 8 -1.70 7.46 4.69
CA PHE A 8 -1.69 8.46 3.61
C PHE A 8 -3.09 8.56 3.00
N LEU A 9 -3.94 9.44 3.53
CA LEU A 9 -5.35 9.55 3.09
C LEU A 9 -5.60 10.73 2.15
N LYS A 10 -4.94 11.85 2.39
CA LYS A 10 -5.00 13.05 1.53
C LYS A 10 -3.68 13.81 1.59
N LEU A 11 -3.33 14.47 0.49
CA LEU A 11 -2.09 15.24 0.38
C LEU A 11 -1.98 16.35 1.44
N LEU A 12 -3.12 16.92 1.85
CA LEU A 12 -3.20 17.99 2.85
C LEU A 12 -2.83 17.55 4.28
N ASP A 13 -2.70 16.24 4.53
CA ASP A 13 -2.23 15.73 5.83
C ASP A 13 -0.71 15.81 5.98
N PHE A 14 0.00 16.19 4.92
CA PHE A 14 1.46 16.22 4.86
C PHE A 14 1.96 17.64 4.60
N SER A 15 3.07 17.97 5.26
CA SER A 15 3.82 19.18 4.95
C SER A 15 4.49 19.08 3.57
N LYS A 16 4.81 20.23 2.97
CA LYS A 16 5.59 20.27 1.72
C LYS A 16 6.88 19.45 1.83
N ALA A 17 7.59 19.57 2.94
CA ALA A 17 8.87 18.89 3.15
C ALA A 17 8.69 17.36 3.25
N GLU A 18 7.59 16.88 3.85
CA GLU A 18 7.26 15.45 3.87
C GLU A 18 6.96 14.93 2.46
N ILE A 19 6.23 15.68 1.64
CA ILE A 19 5.96 15.31 0.25
C ILE A 19 7.22 15.32 -0.60
N ASP A 20 8.07 16.35 -0.47
CA ASP A 20 9.35 16.44 -1.16
C ASP A 20 10.21 15.19 -0.82
N CYS A 21 10.23 14.78 0.46
CA CYS A 21 10.93 13.57 0.89
C CYS A 21 10.38 12.27 0.26
N LEU A 22 9.05 12.14 0.11
CA LEU A 22 8.43 10.99 -0.54
C LEU A 22 8.76 10.94 -2.05
N ILE A 23 8.80 12.10 -2.70
CA ILE A 23 9.18 12.22 -4.12
C ILE A 23 10.64 11.81 -4.34
N ASP A 24 11.55 12.28 -3.47
CA ASP A 24 12.96 11.92 -3.53
C ASP A 24 13.17 10.41 -3.33
N LEU A 25 12.47 9.82 -2.35
CA LEU A 25 12.49 8.37 -2.12
C LEU A 25 11.96 7.59 -3.33
N ALA A 26 10.88 8.06 -3.97
CA ALA A 26 10.36 7.43 -5.19
C ALA A 26 11.39 7.48 -6.33
N GLY A 27 12.13 8.58 -6.46
CA GLY A 27 13.24 8.71 -7.41
C GLY A 27 14.37 7.72 -7.14
N GLU A 28 14.76 7.55 -5.87
CA GLU A 28 15.78 6.59 -5.45
C GLU A 28 15.39 5.14 -5.77
N LEU A 29 14.17 4.72 -5.38
CA LEU A 29 13.69 3.36 -5.63
C LEU A 29 13.58 3.06 -7.14
N LYS A 30 13.11 4.03 -7.93
CA LYS A 30 13.10 3.93 -9.39
C LYS A 30 14.50 3.69 -9.96
N ASN A 31 15.50 4.42 -9.47
CA ASN A 31 16.89 4.27 -9.91
C ASN A 31 17.46 2.89 -9.52
N LYS A 32 17.23 2.44 -8.27
CA LYS A 32 17.65 1.10 -7.82
C LYS A 32 17.04 0.00 -8.70
N LYS A 33 15.74 0.09 -8.99
CA LYS A 33 15.04 -0.84 -9.89
C LYS A 33 15.67 -0.85 -11.28
N LYS A 34 15.95 0.33 -11.86
CA LYS A 34 16.59 0.46 -13.18
C LYS A 34 17.99 -0.14 -13.23
N MET A 35 18.74 -0.04 -12.13
CA MET A 35 20.09 -0.61 -12.01
C MET A 35 20.08 -2.10 -11.65
N GLY A 36 18.91 -2.72 -11.48
CA GLY A 36 18.80 -4.12 -11.05
C GLY A 36 19.24 -4.36 -9.61
N ILE A 37 19.27 -3.31 -8.76
CA ILE A 37 19.66 -3.40 -7.36
C ILE A 37 18.44 -3.80 -6.54
N PRO A 38 18.43 -4.97 -5.86
CA PRO A 38 17.33 -5.38 -4.99
C PRO A 38 17.15 -4.40 -3.83
N HIS A 39 15.89 -4.07 -3.50
CA HIS A 39 15.56 -3.11 -2.44
C HIS A 39 14.35 -3.59 -1.63
N ARG A 40 14.51 -4.75 -0.98
CA ARG A 40 13.46 -5.46 -0.22
C ARG A 40 13.25 -4.88 1.18
N LEU A 41 12.92 -3.58 1.24
CA LEU A 41 12.82 -2.81 2.48
C LEU A 41 11.68 -3.24 3.41
N CYS A 42 10.73 -4.02 2.90
CA CYS A 42 9.54 -4.48 3.61
C CYS A 42 9.42 -6.01 3.60
N GLU A 43 10.55 -6.72 3.55
CA GLU A 43 10.56 -8.17 3.49
C GLU A 43 9.78 -8.81 4.65
N GLY A 44 8.92 -9.78 4.31
CA GLY A 44 8.08 -10.51 5.26
C GLY A 44 6.78 -9.80 5.68
N LYS A 45 6.54 -8.56 5.23
CA LYS A 45 5.28 -7.85 5.48
C LYS A 45 4.20 -8.24 4.48
N ASN A 46 2.94 -8.05 4.84
CA ASN A 46 1.78 -8.33 4.00
C ASN A 46 0.90 -7.08 3.81
N ILE A 47 0.46 -6.83 2.59
CA ILE A 47 -0.49 -5.74 2.24
C ILE A 47 -1.78 -6.30 1.66
N ALA A 48 -2.92 -5.74 2.10
CA ALA A 48 -4.21 -5.97 1.49
C ALA A 48 -4.56 -4.82 0.54
N LEU A 49 -5.05 -5.15 -0.67
CA LEU A 49 -5.53 -4.16 -1.63
C LEU A 49 -7.05 -4.23 -1.73
N ILE A 50 -7.76 -3.19 -1.30
CA ILE A 50 -9.22 -3.09 -1.26
C ILE A 50 -9.66 -1.98 -2.22
N PHE A 51 -10.19 -2.38 -3.38
CA PHE A 51 -10.68 -1.42 -4.36
C PHE A 51 -12.20 -1.44 -4.41
N GLU A 52 -12.90 -0.37 -4.00
CA GLU A 52 -14.37 -0.31 -4.17
C GLU A 52 -14.79 -0.32 -5.64
N LYS A 53 -13.95 0.23 -6.52
CA LYS A 53 -14.11 0.20 -7.97
C LYS A 53 -12.86 -0.39 -8.60
N THR A 54 -13.06 -1.29 -9.56
CA THR A 54 -11.96 -1.95 -10.26
C THR A 54 -11.05 -0.91 -10.95
N SER A 55 -9.76 -0.95 -10.64
CA SER A 55 -8.74 -0.10 -11.26
C SER A 55 -7.52 -0.92 -11.66
N THR A 56 -7.37 -1.15 -12.97
CA THR A 56 -6.28 -1.97 -13.52
C THR A 56 -4.90 -1.38 -13.21
N ARG A 57 -4.71 -0.07 -13.46
CA ARG A 57 -3.41 0.56 -13.28
C ARG A 57 -3.00 0.61 -11.81
N THR A 58 -3.92 0.99 -10.94
CA THR A 58 -3.65 1.12 -9.51
C THR A 58 -3.32 -0.24 -8.91
N ARG A 59 -4.12 -1.27 -9.19
CA ARG A 59 -3.82 -2.64 -8.75
C ARG A 59 -2.44 -3.11 -9.19
N CYS A 60 -2.14 -3.02 -10.49
CA CYS A 60 -0.85 -3.48 -11.01
C CYS A 60 0.33 -2.69 -10.41
N SER A 61 0.19 -1.38 -10.20
CA SER A 61 1.26 -0.59 -9.58
C SER A 61 1.51 -0.99 -8.12
N PHE A 62 0.45 -1.26 -7.35
CA PHE A 62 0.59 -1.68 -5.94
C PHE A 62 1.15 -3.09 -5.82
N GLU A 63 0.66 -4.03 -6.62
CA GLU A 63 1.19 -5.41 -6.62
C GLU A 63 2.69 -5.40 -6.95
N VAL A 64 3.10 -4.73 -8.03
CA VAL A 64 4.51 -4.67 -8.43
C VAL A 64 5.37 -3.97 -7.38
N ALA A 65 4.91 -2.84 -6.82
CA ALA A 65 5.66 -2.12 -5.79
C ALA A 65 5.85 -2.97 -4.52
N ALA A 66 4.80 -3.67 -4.08
CA ALA A 66 4.87 -4.55 -2.92
C ALA A 66 5.84 -5.72 -3.16
N TYR A 67 5.81 -6.36 -4.34
CA TYR A 67 6.75 -7.43 -4.68
C TYR A 67 8.19 -6.94 -4.74
N ASP A 68 8.46 -5.78 -5.37
CA ASP A 68 9.80 -5.17 -5.41
C ASP A 68 10.35 -4.90 -4.00
N LEU A 69 9.48 -4.46 -3.08
CA LEU A 69 9.80 -4.20 -1.68
C LEU A 69 9.85 -5.47 -0.82
N GLY A 70 9.53 -6.64 -1.37
CA GLY A 70 9.62 -7.94 -0.71
C GLY A 70 8.40 -8.36 0.11
N MET A 71 7.25 -7.73 -0.11
CA MET A 71 6.00 -7.98 0.62
C MET A 71 5.14 -9.08 -0.05
N GLY A 72 4.29 -9.72 0.75
CA GLY A 72 3.14 -10.49 0.26
C GLY A 72 1.95 -9.58 -0.05
N VAL A 73 1.15 -9.92 -1.05
CA VAL A 73 0.00 -9.12 -1.50
C VAL A 73 -1.26 -9.98 -1.56
N THR A 74 -2.37 -9.47 -1.04
CA THR A 74 -3.70 -10.03 -1.25
C THR A 74 -4.62 -8.98 -1.86
N TYR A 75 -5.08 -9.22 -3.10
CA TYR A 75 -6.09 -8.39 -3.73
C TYR A 75 -7.49 -8.88 -3.34
N LEU A 76 -8.29 -8.00 -2.75
CA LEU A 76 -9.67 -8.28 -2.36
C LEU A 76 -10.62 -7.69 -3.42
N ASP A 77 -11.23 -8.58 -4.20
CA ASP A 77 -12.17 -8.19 -5.25
C ASP A 77 -13.43 -7.55 -4.64
N PRO A 78 -13.81 -6.31 -5.01
CA PRO A 78 -15.06 -5.68 -4.56
C PRO A 78 -16.31 -6.49 -4.86
N GLN A 79 -16.33 -7.27 -5.95
CA GLN A 79 -17.51 -8.09 -6.28
C GLN A 79 -17.63 -9.32 -5.38
N GLY A 80 -16.50 -9.90 -4.97
CA GLY A 80 -16.45 -11.07 -4.10
C GLY A 80 -16.48 -10.75 -2.60
N SER A 81 -16.11 -9.53 -2.20
CA SER A 81 -16.04 -9.15 -0.79
C SER A 81 -17.41 -8.77 -0.20
N GLN A 82 -17.57 -8.99 1.11
CA GLN A 82 -18.77 -8.66 1.87
C GLN A 82 -18.68 -7.30 2.60
N ILE A 83 -17.62 -6.54 2.33
CA ILE A 83 -17.29 -5.28 2.97
C ILE A 83 -18.41 -4.27 2.70
N GLY A 84 -18.98 -3.71 3.77
CA GLY A 84 -20.08 -2.75 3.69
C GLY A 84 -21.43 -3.35 3.26
N LYS A 85 -21.52 -4.66 3.02
CA LYS A 85 -22.76 -5.37 2.63
C LYS A 85 -23.27 -6.25 3.76
N LYS A 86 -22.50 -7.28 4.13
CA LYS A 86 -22.81 -8.19 5.26
C LYS A 86 -21.92 -7.94 6.47
N GLU A 87 -20.76 -7.33 6.27
CA GLU A 87 -19.85 -6.92 7.34
C GLU A 87 -19.73 -5.39 7.37
N SER A 88 -19.71 -4.81 8.58
CA SER A 88 -19.49 -3.38 8.71
C SER A 88 -18.05 -3.02 8.33
N ILE A 89 -17.84 -1.84 7.74
CA ILE A 89 -16.49 -1.35 7.40
C ILE A 89 -15.58 -1.36 8.63
N ALA A 90 -16.11 -0.99 9.80
CA ALA A 90 -15.36 -0.97 11.04
C ALA A 90 -14.91 -2.37 11.48
N ASP A 91 -15.76 -3.39 11.34
CA ASP A 91 -15.41 -4.76 11.71
C ASP A 91 -14.39 -5.34 10.74
N THR A 92 -14.59 -5.15 9.45
CA THR A 92 -13.62 -5.54 8.42
C THR A 92 -12.26 -4.90 8.69
N ALA A 93 -12.21 -3.58 8.94
CA ALA A 93 -10.95 -2.88 9.21
C ALA A 93 -10.22 -3.43 10.45
N ARG A 94 -10.95 -3.76 11.53
CA ARG A 94 -10.35 -4.36 12.74
C ARG A 94 -9.78 -5.75 12.50
N VAL A 95 -10.44 -6.56 11.66
CA VAL A 95 -9.97 -7.90 11.32
C VAL A 95 -8.73 -7.81 10.43
N LEU A 96 -8.79 -7.03 9.34
CA LEU A 96 -7.69 -6.89 8.40
C LEU A 96 -6.46 -6.25 9.05
N GLY A 97 -6.64 -5.24 9.91
CA GLY A 97 -5.52 -4.60 10.64
C GLY A 97 -4.79 -5.50 11.64
N ARG A 98 -5.30 -6.71 11.92
CA ARG A 98 -4.59 -7.75 12.71
C ARG A 98 -3.85 -8.75 11.84
N MET A 99 -4.17 -8.83 10.55
CA MET A 99 -3.62 -9.80 9.61
C MET A 99 -2.58 -9.18 8.67
N TYR A 100 -2.75 -7.92 8.31
CA TYR A 100 -1.92 -7.20 7.34
C TYR A 100 -1.16 -6.05 8.00
N ASP A 101 0.04 -5.76 7.48
CA ASP A 101 0.88 -4.65 7.91
C ASP A 101 0.49 -3.31 7.26
N GLY A 102 -0.31 -3.36 6.19
CA GLY A 102 -0.82 -2.20 5.47
C GLY A 102 -2.08 -2.53 4.66
N ILE A 103 -2.87 -1.50 4.39
CA ILE A 103 -4.09 -1.58 3.57
C ILE A 103 -4.05 -0.39 2.60
N GLU A 104 -4.27 -0.69 1.31
CA GLU A 104 -4.63 0.28 0.27
C GLU A 104 -6.13 0.21 0.00
#